data_AF-A0A0L6W3I1-F1
#
_entry.id   AF-A0A0L6W3I1-F1
#
_cell.length_a   1.000
_cell.length_b   1.000
_cell.length_c   1.000
_cell.angle_alpha   90.00
_cell.angle_beta   90.00
_cell.angle_gamma   90.00
#
_symmetry.space_group_name_H-M   'P 1'
#
loop_
_entity.id
_entity.type
_entity.pdbx_description
1 polymer ?
#
loop_
_entity_poly.entity_id
_entity_poly.type
_entity_poly.pdbx_seq_one_letter_code
_entity_poly.pdbx_strand_id
1 'polypeptide(L)' 'MNSKYYMTWEEYREKHPELEGRPEKVIAPKIEKYEDMMFNFILNLLL' A
#
# COMPACT_ATOMS: atom_id res chain seq x y z
N MET A 1 13.01 -10.64 -5.15
CA MET A 1 12.52 -10.45 -3.78
C MET A 1 11.05 -10.84 -3.74
N ASN A 2 10.75 -12.15 -3.88
CA ASN A 2 9.38 -12.65 -3.99
C ASN A 2 8.81 -12.94 -2.59
N SER A 3 8.50 -11.89 -1.84
CA SER A 3 7.71 -12.03 -0.62
C SER A 3 6.23 -11.92 -0.98
N LYS A 4 5.39 -12.80 -0.45
CA LYS A 4 3.92 -12.73 -0.60
C LYS A 4 3.35 -11.38 -0.13
N TYR A 5 4.09 -10.67 0.74
CA TYR A 5 3.67 -9.44 1.39
C TYR A 5 4.36 -8.20 0.81
N TYR A 6 5.25 -8.36 -0.18
CA TYR A 6 5.89 -7.24 -0.85
C TYR A 6 5.32 -7.13 -2.25
N MET A 7 4.77 -5.96 -2.57
CA MET A 7 4.25 -5.63 -3.88
C MET A 7 4.80 -4.26 -4.26
N THR A 8 5.25 -4.13 -5.51
CA THR A 8 5.69 -2.83 -6.01
C THR A 8 4.50 -1.97 -6.39
N TRP A 9 4.72 -0.65 -6.46
CA TRP A 9 3.67 0.30 -6.87
C TRP A 9 3.13 0.03 -8.28
N GLU A 10 3.97 -0.43 -9.20
CA GLU A 10 3.57 -0.79 -10.57
C GLU A 10 2.61 -1.99 -10.56
N GLU A 11 2.98 -3.07 -9.85
CA GLU A 11 2.13 -4.26 -9.67
C GLU A 11 0.82 -3.95 -8.94
N TYR A 12 0.84 -3.02 -7.98
CA TYR A 12 -0.37 -2.56 -7.29
C TYR A 12 -1.29 -1.81 -8.25
N ARG A 13 -0.76 -0.88 -9.06
CA ARG A 13 -1.56 -0.12 -10.02
C ARG A 13 -2.20 -0.99 -11.09
N GLU A 14 -1.49 -1.99 -11.61
CA GLU A 14 -2.04 -2.94 -12.59
C GLU A 14 -3.30 -3.65 -12.08
N LYS A 15 -3.39 -3.87 -10.77
CA LYS A 15 -4.54 -4.49 -10.10
C LYS A 15 -5.62 -3.49 -9.70
N HIS A 16 -5.32 -2.19 -9.76
CA HIS A 16 -6.16 -1.10 -9.27
C HIS A 16 -6.35 -0.02 -10.36
N PRO A 17 -7.09 -0.32 -11.44
CA PRO A 17 -7.36 0.63 -12.53
C PRO A 17 -8.10 1.88 -12.07
N GLU A 18 -8.74 1.89 -10.90
CA GLU A 18 -9.39 3.05 -10.29
C GLU A 18 -8.42 4.19 -9.90
N LEU A 19 -7.12 3.90 -9.89
CA LEU A 19 -6.06 4.86 -9.62
C LEU A 19 -5.53 5.53 -10.89
N GLU A 20 -5.94 5.05 -12.06
CA GLU A 20 -5.53 5.60 -13.34
C GLU A 20 -6.06 7.05 -13.51
N GLY A 21 -5.17 7.97 -13.89
CA GLY A 21 -5.49 9.40 -14.04
C GLY A 21 -5.44 10.23 -12.75
N ARG A 22 -5.12 9.63 -11.59
CA ARG A 22 -4.93 10.38 -10.35
C ARG A 22 -3.44 10.65 -10.07
N PRO A 23 -3.07 11.78 -9.42
CA PRO A 23 -1.67 12.13 -9.20
C PRO A 23 -0.98 11.16 -8.24
N GLU A 24 -0.12 10.30 -8.80
CA GLU A 24 0.62 9.25 -8.09
C GLU A 24 1.38 9.77 -6.87
N LYS A 25 2.03 10.93 -7.01
CA LYS A 25 2.80 11.60 -5.96
C LYS A 25 1.98 11.95 -4.71
N VAL A 26 0.65 12.00 -4.82
CA VAL A 26 -0.26 12.29 -3.70
C VAL A 26 -0.89 11.02 -3.13
N ILE A 27 -1.08 9.99 -3.97
CA ILE A 27 -1.78 8.76 -3.58
C ILE A 27 -0.82 7.76 -2.95
N ALA A 28 0.35 7.54 -3.56
CA ALA A 28 1.35 6.61 -3.04
C ALA A 28 1.67 6.85 -1.54
N PRO A 29 2.01 8.09 -1.10
CA PRO A 29 2.31 8.32 0.32
C PRO A 29 1.07 8.19 1.23
N LYS A 30 -0.14 8.33 0.69
CA LYS A 30 -1.38 8.11 1.46
C LYS A 30 -1.64 6.63 1.69
N ILE A 31 -1.46 5.81 0.65
CA ILE A 31 -1.65 4.35 0.73
C ILE A 31 -0.63 3.75 1.68
N GLU A 32 0.65 4.11 1.53
CA GLU A 32 1.73 3.70 2.43
C GLU A 32 1.41 4.03 3.90
N LYS A 33 0.92 5.24 4.17
CA LYS A 33 0.50 5.64 5.53
C LYS A 33 -0.65 4.78 6.08
N TYR A 34 -1.62 4.40 5.25
CA TYR A 34 -2.71 3.53 5.69
C TYR A 34 -2.23 2.10 5.96
N GLU A 35 -1.31 1.59 5.14
CA GLU A 35 -0.66 0.29 5.35
C GLU A 35 0.13 0.27 6.67
N ASP A 36 0.94 1.30 6.91
CA ASP A 36 1.69 1.45 8.16
C ASP A 36 0.76 1.52 9.38
N MET A 37 -0.36 2.25 9.28
CA MET A 37 -1.33 2.35 10.36
C MET A 37 -1.97 1.00 10.65
N MET A 38 -2.38 0.27 9.62
CA MET A 38 -2.98 -1.06 9.77
C MET A 38 -1.97 -2.06 10.34
N PHE A 39 -0.72 -2.00 9.88
CA PHE A 39 0.35 -2.86 10.38
C PHE A 39 0.61 -2.61 11.86
N ASN A 40 0.79 -1.34 12.25
CA ASN A 40 0.96 -0.96 13.65
C ASN A 40 -0.26 -1.33 14.51
N PHE A 41 -1.48 -1.18 13.99
CA PHE A 41 -2.69 -1.60 14.68
C PHE A 41 -2.68 -3.11 14.96
N ILE A 42 -2.36 -3.95 13.97
CA ILE A 42 -2.28 -5.41 14.13
C ILE A 42 -1.18 -5.77 15.14
N LEU A 43 -0.01 -5.15 15.06
CA LEU A 43 1.08 -5.40 16.02
C LEU A 43 0.69 -5.03 17.45
N ASN A 44 -0.03 -3.92 17.65
CA ASN A 44 -0.54 -3.52 18.97
C ASN A 44 -1.62 -4.45 19.54
N LEU A 45 -2.31 -5.24 18.70
CA LEU A 45 -3.26 -6.25 19.19
C LEU A 45 -2.58 -7.56 19.61
N LEU A 46 -1.36 -7.81 19.13
CA LEU A 46 -0.59 -9.02 19.41
C LEU A 46 0.32 -8.88 20.65
N LEU A 47 0.64 -7.63 21.04
CA LEU A 47 1.41 -7.27 22.24
C LEU A 47 0.49 -6.95 23.42
#